data_AF-A0A7R8WV33-F1
#
_entry.id   AF-A0A7R8WV33-F1
#
_cell.length_a   1.000
_cell.length_b   1.000
_cell.length_c   1.000
_cell.angle_alpha   90.00
_cell.angle_beta   90.00
_cell.angle_gamma   90.00
#
_symmetry.space_group_name_H-M   'P 1'
#
loop_
_entity.id
_entity.type
_entity.pdbx_description
1 polymer ?
#
loop_
_entity_poly.entity_id
_entity_poly.type
_entity_poly.pdbx_seq_one_letter_code
_entity_poly.pdbx_strand_id
1 'polypeptide(L)'
;MEFYSLVLTLCVCVFDNLNFLANASPEVVMVNFPTYDGQCDHPFTAVNGGRCYFPSYDQLKTTWKEAQLICSWLHPKGQLAEFETLQEMVDATGFLINDTNTDGWGSVGPWIGAIEKGDSNTFMWHSSKAPIEVHNWAESRPYASTSGDGVALDASDNFQWIDLSSGTELPFFCEIPSNPRSVEAEKKTEDLEGMFRELEEALRKKDVGVEETLRKMQKDLDEAKKERDALKRQLG
;
A
#
# COMPACT_ATOMS: atom_id res chain seq x y z
N MET A 1 -37.58 11.80 -7.55
CA MET A 1 -37.44 11.56 -6.10
C MET A 1 -36.20 10.72 -5.93
N GLU A 2 -35.08 11.40 -5.80
CA GLU A 2 -33.73 10.85 -5.79
C GLU A 2 -33.33 10.48 -4.36
N PHE A 3 -32.72 9.31 -4.18
CA PHE A 3 -32.03 8.91 -2.95
C PHE A 3 -30.53 8.83 -3.26
N TYR A 4 -29.83 9.93 -3.03
CA TYR A 4 -28.38 9.98 -2.86
C TYR A 4 -28.08 10.91 -1.68
N SER A 5 -26.99 10.60 -0.96
CA SER A 5 -26.39 11.41 0.11
C SER A 5 -26.87 11.12 1.54
N LEU A 6 -26.26 10.09 2.14
CA LEU A 6 -26.07 9.99 3.60
C LEU A 6 -24.80 9.17 3.86
N VAL A 7 -23.67 9.75 3.48
CA VAL A 7 -22.34 9.37 3.97
C VAL A 7 -21.63 10.68 4.31
N LEU A 8 -20.95 10.70 5.45
CA LEU A 8 -20.20 11.81 6.07
C LEU A 8 -21.00 12.81 6.90
N THR A 9 -21.23 12.47 8.18
CA THR A 9 -20.88 13.34 9.32
C THR A 9 -20.87 12.47 10.59
N LEU A 10 -19.73 11.86 10.90
CA LEU A 10 -19.39 11.42 12.26
C LEU A 10 -17.93 11.78 12.47
N CYS A 11 -17.72 13.08 12.68
CA CYS A 11 -16.49 13.60 13.24
C CYS A 11 -16.57 13.44 14.76
N VAL A 12 -15.45 13.04 15.34
CA VAL A 12 -15.22 12.65 16.73
C VAL A 12 -15.81 13.65 17.74
N CYS A 13 -16.70 13.19 18.61
CA CYS A 13 -17.01 13.86 19.88
C CYS A 13 -16.50 12.99 21.03
N VAL A 14 -15.21 13.13 21.35
CA VAL A 14 -14.70 12.79 22.68
C VAL A 14 -13.74 13.90 23.07
N PHE A 15 -14.23 14.88 23.83
CA PHE A 15 -13.46 15.55 24.89
C PHE A 15 -14.46 16.28 25.80
N ASP A 16 -14.46 15.86 27.06
CA ASP A 16 -15.23 16.45 28.15
C ASP A 16 -14.81 17.90 28.46
N ASN A 17 -15.78 18.67 28.97
CA ASN A 17 -15.66 19.89 29.75
C ASN A 17 -15.13 21.19 29.07
N LEU A 18 -16.11 22.00 28.67
CA LEU A 18 -16.27 23.46 28.90
C LEU A 18 -15.02 24.31 29.27
N ASN A 19 -14.87 25.36 28.46
CA ASN A 19 -14.13 26.61 28.70
C ASN A 19 -12.61 26.59 28.49
N PHE A 20 -12.17 26.57 27.24
CA PHE A 20 -11.06 27.46 26.86
C PHE A 20 -11.07 27.82 25.36
N LEU A 21 -11.50 29.07 25.12
CA LEU A 21 -11.17 29.91 23.97
C LEU A 21 -11.73 29.54 22.59
N ALA A 22 -12.90 30.12 22.32
CA ALA A 22 -13.28 30.65 21.02
C ALA A 22 -12.24 31.68 20.53
N ASN A 23 -11.32 31.26 19.66
CA ASN A 23 -10.69 32.07 18.60
C ASN A 23 -9.54 31.25 17.97
N ALA A 24 -9.90 30.33 17.09
CA ALA A 24 -9.00 29.85 16.05
C ALA A 24 -9.85 29.71 14.80
N SER A 25 -9.50 30.42 13.73
CA SER A 25 -10.05 30.15 12.41
C SER A 25 -9.81 28.68 12.08
N PRO A 26 -10.74 27.98 11.42
CA PRO A 26 -10.45 26.65 10.95
C PRO A 26 -9.47 26.79 9.78
N GLU A 27 -8.18 26.84 10.06
CA GLU A 27 -7.24 26.25 9.11
C GLU A 27 -7.58 24.76 9.11
N VAL A 28 -8.29 24.35 8.06
CA VAL A 28 -8.44 22.95 7.71
C VAL A 28 -7.02 22.45 7.50
N VAL A 29 -6.45 21.85 8.54
CA VAL A 29 -5.25 21.02 8.40
C VAL A 29 -5.72 19.84 7.56
N MET A 30 -5.49 19.95 6.26
CA MET A 30 -5.58 18.82 5.34
C MET A 30 -4.53 17.84 5.80
N VAL A 31 -4.93 16.91 6.67
CA VAL A 31 -4.12 15.73 6.95
C VAL A 31 -3.93 15.06 5.59
N ASN A 32 -2.69 14.97 5.12
CA ASN A 32 -2.37 14.21 3.91
C ASN A 32 -2.68 12.75 4.20
N PHE A 33 -3.94 12.36 4.00
CA PHE A 33 -4.31 10.96 3.94
C PHE A 33 -3.54 10.35 2.76
N PRO A 34 -2.86 9.20 2.94
CA PRO A 34 -2.26 8.50 1.82
C PRO A 34 -3.31 8.33 0.73
N THR A 35 -2.97 8.76 -0.48
CA THR A 35 -3.84 8.78 -1.65
C THR A 35 -4.53 7.42 -1.79
N TYR A 36 -5.86 7.44 -1.96
CA TYR A 36 -6.66 6.26 -2.24
C TYR A 36 -6.08 5.52 -3.44
N ASP A 37 -5.35 4.44 -3.18
CA ASP A 37 -4.70 3.61 -4.20
C ASP A 37 -5.71 2.69 -4.92
N GLY A 38 -7.00 2.76 -4.56
CA GLY A 38 -8.05 1.88 -5.12
C GLY A 38 -7.94 0.41 -4.69
N GLN A 39 -6.80 0.00 -4.14
CA GLN A 39 -6.51 -1.37 -3.74
C GLN A 39 -7.00 -1.74 -2.35
N CYS A 40 -7.10 -0.77 -1.45
CA CYS A 40 -7.44 -1.00 -0.05
C CYS A 40 -8.59 -0.09 0.39
N ASP A 41 -9.51 -0.67 1.16
CA ASP A 41 -10.55 0.11 1.83
C ASP A 41 -9.90 0.96 2.92
N HIS A 42 -10.26 2.24 2.99
CA HIS A 42 -9.80 3.10 4.09
C HIS A 42 -10.24 2.50 5.45
N PRO A 43 -9.39 2.54 6.48
CA PRO A 43 -8.11 3.26 6.58
C PRO A 43 -6.85 2.43 6.21
N PHE A 44 -6.99 1.29 5.53
CA PHE A 44 -5.87 0.40 5.25
C PHE A 44 -5.04 0.88 4.06
N THR A 45 -3.73 0.61 4.10
CA THR A 45 -2.77 0.96 3.04
C THR A 45 -2.23 -0.29 2.36
N ALA A 46 -2.14 -0.27 1.03
CA ALA A 46 -1.58 -1.37 0.24
C ALA A 46 -0.08 -1.49 0.46
N VAL A 47 0.40 -2.72 0.57
CA VAL A 47 1.83 -3.03 0.61
C VAL A 47 2.15 -4.01 -0.52
N ASN A 48 2.99 -3.56 -1.46
CA ASN A 48 3.49 -4.32 -2.61
C ASN A 48 2.43 -5.13 -3.39
N GLY A 49 1.22 -4.59 -3.53
CA GLY A 49 0.17 -5.21 -4.33
C GLY A 49 -0.48 -6.46 -3.71
N GLY A 50 -0.15 -6.82 -2.45
CA GLY A 50 -0.55 -8.07 -1.81
C GLY A 50 -1.69 -7.91 -0.81
N ARG A 51 -1.36 -7.49 0.41
CA ARG A 51 -2.28 -7.25 1.53
C ARG A 51 -2.33 -5.77 1.87
N CYS A 52 -3.37 -5.38 2.59
CA CYS A 52 -3.52 -4.03 3.10
C CYS A 52 -3.36 -4.03 4.61
N TYR A 53 -2.69 -3.02 5.15
CA TYR A 53 -2.37 -2.96 6.57
C TYR A 53 -2.81 -1.64 7.21
N PHE A 54 -3.07 -1.69 8.51
CA PHE A 54 -3.41 -0.53 9.32
C PHE A 54 -2.75 -0.65 10.70
N PRO A 55 -1.75 0.19 11.02
CA PRO A 55 -1.22 0.30 12.37
C PRO A 55 -2.11 1.18 13.25
N SER A 56 -2.29 0.78 14.50
CA SER A 56 -2.98 1.62 15.48
C SER A 56 -2.10 2.78 15.93
N TYR A 57 -2.73 3.89 16.30
CA TYR A 57 -2.02 5.00 16.93
C TYR A 57 -1.41 4.59 18.28
N ASP A 58 -0.33 5.26 18.68
CA ASP A 58 0.37 5.06 19.95
C ASP A 58 -0.52 5.17 21.20
N GLN A 59 -1.52 6.06 21.16
CA GLN A 59 -2.49 6.26 22.25
C GLN A 59 -3.54 5.16 22.32
N LEU A 60 -3.71 4.36 21.26
CA LEU A 60 -4.67 3.29 21.20
C LEU A 60 -3.97 1.96 21.51
N LYS A 61 -3.85 1.66 22.79
CA LYS A 61 -3.27 0.41 23.31
C LYS A 61 -4.37 -0.47 23.90
N THR A 62 -4.25 -1.77 23.72
CA THR A 62 -5.28 -2.73 24.11
C THR A 62 -4.69 -4.13 24.24
N THR A 63 -5.43 -5.05 24.84
CA THR A 63 -5.02 -6.46 24.94
C THR A 63 -5.04 -7.12 23.56
N TRP A 64 -4.31 -8.23 23.39
CA TRP A 64 -4.25 -8.94 22.12
C TRP A 64 -5.66 -9.32 21.61
N LYS A 65 -6.53 -9.78 22.51
CA LYS A 65 -7.90 -10.19 22.17
C LYS A 65 -8.77 -9.02 21.72
N GLU A 66 -8.66 -7.89 22.40
CA GLU A 66 -9.40 -6.68 22.04
C GLU A 66 -8.88 -6.10 20.73
N ALA A 67 -7.56 -6.12 20.48
CA ALA A 67 -6.98 -5.71 19.22
C ALA A 67 -7.55 -6.51 18.04
N GLN A 68 -7.65 -7.83 18.18
CA GLN A 68 -8.30 -8.68 17.18
C GLN A 68 -9.76 -8.27 16.92
N LEU A 69 -10.51 -7.93 17.98
CA LEU A 69 -11.89 -7.43 17.83
C LEU A 69 -11.94 -6.08 17.12
N ILE A 70 -11.01 -5.17 17.42
CA ILE A 70 -10.94 -3.86 16.76
C ILE A 70 -10.63 -4.03 15.27
N CYS A 71 -9.66 -4.88 14.90
CA CYS A 71 -9.39 -5.14 13.49
C CYS A 71 -10.63 -5.65 12.74
N SER A 72 -11.40 -6.57 13.35
CA SER A 72 -12.65 -7.05 12.77
C SER A 72 -13.78 -6.03 12.77
N TRP A 73 -13.73 -5.02 13.64
CA TRP A 73 -14.67 -3.90 13.64
C TRP A 73 -14.34 -2.86 12.56
N LEU A 74 -13.04 -2.60 12.33
CA LEU A 74 -12.57 -1.69 11.28
C LEU A 74 -12.94 -2.20 9.89
N HIS A 75 -12.93 -3.52 9.68
CA HIS A 75 -13.33 -4.11 8.41
C HIS A 75 -13.88 -5.53 8.60
N PRO A 76 -14.91 -5.97 7.83
CA PRO A 76 -15.48 -7.32 7.96
C PRO A 76 -14.48 -8.47 7.71
N LYS A 77 -13.38 -8.20 7.00
CA LYS A 77 -12.27 -9.13 6.76
C LYS A 77 -11.01 -8.77 7.55
N GLY A 78 -11.14 -7.87 8.52
CA GLY A 78 -10.03 -7.34 9.31
C GLY A 78 -9.62 -8.30 10.42
N GLN A 79 -8.32 -8.48 10.54
CA GLN A 79 -7.68 -9.30 11.56
C GLN A 79 -6.34 -8.70 11.97
N LEU A 80 -5.76 -9.16 13.07
CA LEU A 80 -4.36 -8.85 13.37
C LEU A 80 -3.45 -9.42 12.27
N ALA A 81 -2.37 -8.73 11.94
CA ALA A 81 -1.50 -9.03 10.81
C ALA A 81 -0.88 -10.44 10.89
N GLU A 82 -0.93 -11.18 9.79
CA GLU A 82 -0.37 -12.52 9.64
C GLU A 82 0.58 -12.54 8.44
N PHE A 83 1.87 -12.77 8.71
CA PHE A 83 2.88 -12.73 7.65
C PHE A 83 3.17 -14.15 7.15
N GLU A 84 2.93 -14.37 5.86
CA GLU A 84 3.21 -15.66 5.21
C GLU A 84 4.66 -15.74 4.75
N THR A 85 5.30 -14.61 4.49
CA THR A 85 6.71 -14.56 4.07
C THR A 85 7.49 -13.49 4.83
N LEU A 86 8.81 -13.69 4.94
CA LEU A 86 9.69 -12.68 5.54
C LEU A 86 9.69 -11.38 4.72
N GLN A 87 9.61 -11.48 3.39
CA GLN A 87 9.57 -10.32 2.50
C GLN A 87 8.35 -9.45 2.77
N GLU A 88 7.17 -10.07 2.83
CA GLU A 88 5.93 -9.40 3.17
C GLU A 88 6.00 -8.73 4.55
N MET A 89 6.56 -9.40 5.55
CA MET A 89 6.76 -8.82 6.87
C MET A 89 7.63 -7.56 6.79
N VAL A 90 8.78 -7.63 6.10
CA VAL A 90 9.67 -6.49 5.91
C VAL A 90 8.94 -5.34 5.23
N ASP A 91 8.21 -5.62 4.15
CA ASP A 91 7.46 -4.62 3.40
C ASP A 91 6.37 -3.96 4.27
N ALA A 92 5.62 -4.76 5.03
CA ALA A 92 4.57 -4.29 5.92
C ALA A 92 5.14 -3.49 7.10
N THR A 93 6.26 -3.91 7.68
CA THR A 93 6.94 -3.16 8.74
C THR A 93 7.64 -1.90 8.23
N GLY A 94 8.00 -1.85 6.94
CA GLY A 94 8.49 -0.64 6.29
C GLY A 94 7.48 0.50 6.33
N PHE A 95 6.17 0.16 6.31
CA PHE A 95 5.10 1.13 6.55
C PHE A 95 5.18 1.73 7.97
N LEU A 96 5.47 0.89 8.97
CA LEU A 96 5.58 1.31 10.37
C LEU A 96 6.73 2.29 10.58
N ILE A 97 7.86 2.08 9.90
CA ILE A 97 9.03 2.99 9.98
C ILE A 97 8.73 4.36 9.38
N ASN A 98 7.91 4.40 8.33
CA ASN A 98 7.62 5.64 7.60
C ASN A 98 6.39 6.40 8.12
N ASP A 99 5.56 5.76 8.96
CA ASP A 99 4.40 6.39 9.57
C ASP A 99 4.81 7.13 10.86
N THR A 100 4.68 8.46 10.86
CA THR A 100 4.98 9.34 12.01
C THR A 100 4.15 9.02 13.26
N ASN A 101 3.12 8.19 13.14
CA ASN A 101 2.29 7.76 14.27
C ASN A 101 2.90 6.60 15.09
N THR A 102 4.02 6.01 14.65
CA THR A 102 4.69 4.91 15.36
C THR A 102 5.80 5.38 16.29
N ASP A 103 6.23 6.65 16.19
CA ASP A 103 7.25 7.28 17.05
C ASP A 103 6.91 7.20 18.55
N GLY A 104 5.63 7.00 18.90
CA GLY A 104 5.13 6.87 20.28
C GLY A 104 5.01 5.43 20.82
N TRP A 105 5.31 4.40 20.02
CA TRP A 105 5.11 3.01 20.44
C TRP A 105 6.07 2.56 21.56
N GLY A 106 7.22 3.20 21.69
CA GLY A 106 8.26 2.82 22.65
C GLY A 106 9.06 1.61 22.16
N SER A 107 9.75 0.90 23.06
CA SER A 107 10.58 -0.26 22.67
C SER A 107 9.76 -1.48 22.21
N VAL A 108 8.54 -1.62 22.72
CA VAL A 108 7.63 -2.71 22.35
C VAL A 108 6.61 -2.18 21.34
N GLY A 109 6.61 -2.77 20.17
CA GLY A 109 5.72 -2.43 19.07
C GLY A 109 4.35 -3.12 19.17
N PRO A 110 3.62 -3.19 18.05
CA PRO A 110 2.23 -3.61 18.04
C PRO A 110 2.07 -5.13 18.16
N TRP A 111 0.90 -5.53 18.65
CA TRP A 111 0.38 -6.89 18.50
C TRP A 111 0.24 -7.31 17.03
N ILE A 112 0.58 -8.56 16.76
CA ILE A 112 0.33 -9.25 15.49
C ILE A 112 -0.52 -10.51 15.72
N GLY A 113 -0.98 -11.16 14.64
CA GLY A 113 -1.96 -12.24 14.68
C GLY A 113 -1.46 -13.56 15.26
N ALA A 114 -0.20 -13.64 15.66
CA ALA A 114 0.39 -14.83 16.25
C ALA A 114 0.02 -14.96 17.73
N ILE A 115 -0.39 -16.17 18.11
CA ILE A 115 -0.79 -16.53 19.48
C ILE A 115 -0.28 -17.94 19.82
N GLU A 116 -0.01 -18.19 21.10
CA GLU A 116 0.37 -19.53 21.57
C GLU A 116 -0.81 -20.52 21.45
N LYS A 117 -0.51 -21.72 20.98
CA LYS A 117 -1.45 -22.82 20.84
C LYS A 117 -1.49 -23.65 22.12
N GLY A 118 -2.34 -23.25 23.07
CA GLY A 118 -2.36 -23.87 24.39
C GLY A 118 -1.05 -23.60 25.13
N ASP A 119 -0.64 -24.46 26.07
CA ASP A 119 0.56 -24.24 26.91
C ASP A 119 1.77 -25.04 26.39
N SER A 120 2.01 -25.04 25.06
CA SER A 120 3.04 -25.90 24.42
C SER A 120 4.23 -25.15 23.83
N ASN A 121 4.37 -23.85 24.11
CA ASN A 121 5.36 -22.94 23.53
C ASN A 121 5.41 -23.04 22.00
N THR A 122 4.24 -23.21 21.38
CA THR A 122 4.07 -23.37 19.93
C THR A 122 3.12 -22.31 19.46
N PHE A 123 3.54 -21.50 18.49
CA PHE A 123 2.76 -20.35 18.03
C PHE A 123 2.10 -20.65 16.68
N MET A 124 0.91 -20.08 16.50
CA MET A 124 0.15 -20.18 15.27
C MET A 124 -0.50 -18.85 14.93
N TRP A 125 -0.76 -18.65 13.66
CA TRP A 125 -1.56 -17.54 13.17
C TRP A 125 -3.03 -17.74 13.58
N HIS A 126 -3.62 -16.75 14.24
CA HIS A 126 -4.91 -16.89 14.87
C HIS A 126 -6.05 -17.05 13.86
N SER A 127 -6.10 -16.27 12.80
CA SER A 127 -7.18 -16.25 11.84
C SER A 127 -7.06 -17.39 10.83
N SER A 128 -5.91 -17.51 10.16
CA SER A 128 -5.67 -18.60 9.19
C SER A 128 -5.58 -19.98 9.83
N LYS A 129 -5.32 -20.04 11.15
CA LYS A 129 -5.01 -21.25 11.91
C LYS A 129 -3.76 -21.98 11.39
N ALA A 130 -2.93 -21.30 10.60
CA ALA A 130 -1.71 -21.85 10.04
C ALA A 130 -0.58 -21.88 11.09
N PRO A 131 0.31 -22.88 11.05
CA PRO A 131 1.55 -22.82 11.81
C PRO A 131 2.41 -21.66 11.30
N ILE A 132 3.23 -21.10 12.20
CA ILE A 132 4.19 -20.07 11.82
C ILE A 132 5.38 -20.73 11.11
N GLU A 133 5.47 -20.54 9.79
CA GLU A 133 6.58 -21.05 8.97
C GLU A 133 7.71 -20.03 8.80
N VAL A 134 7.41 -18.74 8.95
CA VAL A 134 8.40 -17.65 8.94
C VAL A 134 9.03 -17.54 10.32
N HIS A 135 10.34 -17.36 10.40
CA HIS A 135 11.06 -17.20 11.67
C HIS A 135 11.72 -15.83 11.72
N ASN A 136 11.08 -14.89 12.43
CA ASN A 136 11.64 -13.58 12.73
C ASN A 136 11.66 -13.27 14.23
N TRP A 137 11.83 -14.30 15.06
CA TRP A 137 11.97 -14.13 16.50
C TRP A 137 13.21 -13.32 16.86
N ALA A 138 13.09 -12.45 17.86
CA ALA A 138 14.24 -11.76 18.43
C ALA A 138 15.22 -12.77 19.07
N GLU A 139 16.46 -12.34 19.31
CA GLU A 139 17.46 -13.24 19.89
C GLU A 139 16.95 -13.85 21.21
N SER A 140 17.04 -15.18 21.32
CA SER A 140 16.54 -15.97 22.47
C SER A 140 15.02 -16.00 22.65
N ARG A 141 14.24 -15.69 21.61
CA ARG A 141 12.77 -15.82 21.60
C ARG A 141 12.28 -17.00 20.75
N PRO A 142 11.11 -17.59 21.07
CA PRO A 142 10.28 -17.33 22.25
C PRO A 142 10.97 -17.80 23.54
N TYR A 143 10.80 -17.08 24.64
CA TYR A 143 11.43 -17.46 25.91
C TYR A 143 10.71 -18.67 26.50
N ALA A 144 11.43 -19.78 26.69
CA ALA A 144 10.88 -21.00 27.27
C ALA A 144 10.34 -20.87 28.72
N SER A 145 10.61 -19.75 29.40
CA SER A 145 10.29 -19.52 30.81
C SER A 145 9.29 -18.39 31.09
N THR A 146 8.89 -17.62 30.09
CA THR A 146 7.84 -16.60 30.23
C THR A 146 6.55 -17.12 29.62
N SER A 147 5.44 -16.94 30.33
CA SER A 147 4.09 -17.31 29.89
C SER A 147 3.55 -16.32 28.85
N GLY A 148 4.33 -16.07 27.80
CA GLY A 148 3.93 -15.17 26.72
C GLY A 148 3.02 -15.91 25.75
N ASP A 149 1.72 -15.62 25.82
CA ASP A 149 0.71 -16.26 24.98
C ASP A 149 0.35 -15.42 23.75
N GLY A 150 0.76 -14.15 23.67
CA GLY A 150 0.61 -13.28 22.50
C GLY A 150 1.94 -12.83 21.91
N VAL A 151 1.96 -12.52 20.61
CA VAL A 151 3.17 -12.09 19.89
C VAL A 151 3.07 -10.65 19.44
N ALA A 152 4.09 -9.85 19.75
CA ALA A 152 4.25 -8.47 19.31
C ALA A 152 5.53 -8.29 18.49
N LEU A 153 5.60 -7.19 17.74
CA LEU A 153 6.85 -6.73 17.14
C LEU A 153 7.68 -5.96 18.17
N ASP A 154 9.00 -6.13 18.14
CA ASP A 154 9.95 -5.34 18.91
C ASP A 154 10.42 -4.15 18.07
N ALA A 155 9.85 -2.97 18.35
CA ALA A 155 10.17 -1.76 17.61
C ALA A 155 11.63 -1.31 17.83
N SER A 156 12.28 -1.76 18.91
CA SER A 156 13.69 -1.49 19.18
C SER A 156 14.66 -2.48 18.55
N ASP A 157 14.17 -3.63 18.10
CA ASP A 157 14.97 -4.71 17.51
C ASP A 157 14.48 -5.07 16.10
N ASN A 158 14.48 -4.09 15.18
CA ASN A 158 14.12 -4.26 13.76
C ASN A 158 12.78 -4.99 13.52
N PHE A 159 11.80 -4.78 14.41
CA PHE A 159 10.49 -5.44 14.37
C PHE A 159 10.58 -6.98 14.45
N GLN A 160 11.61 -7.50 15.10
CA GLN A 160 11.69 -8.90 15.48
C GLN A 160 10.59 -9.27 16.48
N TRP A 161 10.19 -10.54 16.49
CA TRP A 161 9.04 -10.99 17.25
C TRP A 161 9.42 -11.30 18.68
N ILE A 162 8.57 -10.87 19.61
CA ILE A 162 8.68 -11.15 21.04
C ILE A 162 7.36 -11.73 21.55
N ASP A 163 7.46 -12.74 22.40
CA ASP A 163 6.33 -13.28 23.15
C ASP A 163 6.11 -12.47 24.44
N LEU A 164 4.86 -12.09 24.69
CA LEU A 164 4.41 -11.31 25.83
C LEU A 164 3.06 -11.83 26.32
N SER A 165 2.69 -11.50 27.56
CA SER A 165 1.35 -11.78 28.07
C SER A 165 0.30 -11.06 27.22
N SER A 166 -0.66 -11.79 26.68
CA SER A 166 -1.74 -11.33 25.79
C SER A 166 -2.66 -10.32 26.47
N GLY A 167 -2.64 -10.26 27.81
CA GLY A 167 -3.30 -9.25 28.62
C GLY A 167 -2.54 -7.91 28.71
N THR A 168 -1.36 -7.79 28.10
CA THR A 168 -0.62 -6.52 28.05
C THR A 168 -1.28 -5.56 27.07
N GLU A 169 -1.37 -4.28 27.44
CA GLU A 169 -1.90 -3.25 26.55
C GLU A 169 -0.81 -2.71 25.63
N LEU A 170 -0.91 -3.04 24.33
CA LEU A 170 0.00 -2.57 23.29
C LEU A 170 -0.78 -1.97 22.11
N PRO A 171 -0.13 -1.15 21.27
CA PRO A 171 -0.63 -0.89 19.92
C PRO A 171 -0.89 -2.20 19.16
N PHE A 172 -1.53 -2.14 18.01
CA PHE A 172 -1.85 -3.32 17.21
C PHE A 172 -1.72 -3.04 15.72
N PHE A 173 -1.48 -4.10 14.95
CA PHE A 173 -1.31 -4.01 13.51
C PHE A 173 -2.34 -4.90 12.82
N CYS A 174 -3.28 -4.29 12.11
CA CYS A 174 -4.33 -4.98 11.40
C CYS A 174 -3.98 -5.23 9.94
N GLU A 175 -4.60 -6.25 9.35
CA GLU A 175 -4.57 -6.53 7.92
C GLU A 175 -5.96 -6.82 7.34
N ILE A 176 -6.10 -6.60 6.03
CA ILE A 176 -7.20 -7.09 5.18
C ILE A 176 -6.64 -7.58 3.84
N PRO A 177 -7.37 -8.47 3.13
CA PRO A 177 -7.04 -8.79 1.74
C PRO A 177 -7.14 -7.55 0.85
N SER A 178 -6.22 -7.40 -0.11
CA SER A 178 -6.36 -6.38 -1.15
C SER A 178 -7.57 -6.65 -2.05
N ASN A 179 -8.07 -5.61 -2.70
CA ASN A 179 -9.15 -5.73 -3.69
C ASN A 179 -8.58 -6.27 -5.02
N PRO A 180 -8.84 -7.53 -5.40
CA PRO A 180 -8.23 -8.10 -6.61
C PRO A 180 -8.69 -7.39 -7.89
N ARG A 181 -9.87 -6.73 -7.86
CA ARG A 181 -10.38 -5.99 -9.02
C ARG A 181 -9.58 -4.73 -9.33
N SER A 182 -8.96 -4.11 -8.33
CA SER A 182 -8.09 -2.95 -8.58
C SER A 182 -6.75 -3.42 -9.14
N VAL A 183 -6.19 -4.52 -8.61
CA VAL A 183 -4.92 -5.11 -9.07
C VAL A 183 -5.01 -5.54 -10.54
N GLU A 184 -6.11 -6.20 -10.91
CA GLU A 184 -6.35 -6.58 -12.32
C GLU A 184 -6.58 -5.36 -13.22
N ALA A 185 -7.19 -4.30 -12.70
CA ALA A 185 -7.42 -3.07 -13.46
C ALA A 185 -6.12 -2.26 -13.67
N GLU A 186 -5.25 -2.18 -12.66
CA GLU A 186 -3.93 -1.55 -12.75
C GLU A 186 -3.04 -2.28 -13.75
N LYS A 187 -2.92 -3.61 -13.62
CA LYS A 187 -2.14 -4.42 -14.57
C LYS A 187 -2.65 -4.25 -16.01
N LYS A 188 -3.97 -4.24 -16.19
CA LYS A 188 -4.58 -4.02 -17.50
C LYS A 188 -4.30 -2.63 -18.04
N THR A 189 -4.17 -1.63 -17.17
CA THR A 189 -3.83 -0.25 -17.56
C THR A 189 -2.37 -0.16 -17.98
N GLU A 190 -1.44 -0.77 -17.24
CA GLU A 190 -0.02 -0.87 -17.62
C GLU A 190 0.19 -1.61 -18.95
N ASP A 191 -0.50 -2.74 -19.15
CA ASP A 191 -0.48 -3.49 -20.41
C ASP A 191 -0.97 -2.62 -21.58
N LEU A 192 -2.04 -1.83 -21.36
CA LEU A 192 -2.59 -0.93 -22.37
C LEU A 192 -1.61 0.20 -22.71
N GLU A 193 -0.96 0.79 -21.70
CA GLU A 193 0.06 1.83 -21.90
C GLU A 193 1.27 1.31 -22.68
N GLY A 194 1.70 0.07 -22.42
CA GLY A 194 2.74 -0.60 -23.20
C GLY A 194 2.36 -0.71 -24.67
N MET A 195 1.14 -1.19 -24.94
CA MET A 195 0.61 -1.28 -26.32
C MET A 195 0.53 0.09 -27.01
N PHE A 196 0.14 1.15 -26.29
CA PHE A 196 0.09 2.49 -26.85
C PHE A 196 1.48 3.00 -27.25
N ARG A 197 2.51 2.79 -26.43
CA ARG A 197 3.90 3.17 -26.78
C ARG A 197 4.41 2.46 -28.03
N GLU A 198 4.12 1.16 -28.16
CA GLU A 198 4.49 0.41 -29.36
C GLU A 198 3.81 0.96 -30.62
N LEU A 199 2.52 1.32 -30.51
CA LEU A 199 1.76 1.89 -31.62
C LEU A 199 2.30 3.28 -32.01
N GLU A 200 2.63 4.13 -31.04
CA GLU A 200 3.23 5.44 -31.29
C GLU A 200 4.59 5.32 -31.98
N GLU A 201 5.43 4.37 -31.55
CA GLU A 201 6.71 4.12 -32.20
C GLU A 201 6.53 3.62 -33.64
N ALA A 202 5.55 2.75 -33.88
CA ALA A 202 5.23 2.24 -35.21
C ALA A 202 4.72 3.35 -36.15
N LEU A 203 3.89 4.27 -35.65
CA LEU A 203 3.43 5.44 -36.41
C LEU A 203 4.60 6.36 -36.75
N ARG A 204 5.47 6.66 -35.78
CA ARG A 204 6.66 7.49 -36.01
C ARG A 204 7.57 6.90 -37.12
N LYS A 205 7.77 5.57 -37.13
CA LYS A 205 8.55 4.90 -38.18
C LYS A 205 7.92 5.02 -39.57
N LYS A 206 6.58 5.00 -39.66
CA LYS A 206 5.88 5.18 -40.94
C LYS A 206 6.02 6.60 -41.47
N ASP A 207 5.90 7.61 -40.62
CA ASP A 207 6.04 9.01 -41.04
C ASP A 207 7.44 9.30 -41.60
N VAL A 208 8.49 8.76 -40.97
CA VAL A 208 9.86 8.87 -41.49
C VAL A 208 9.99 8.24 -42.88
N GLY A 209 9.37 7.07 -43.12
CA GLY A 209 9.39 6.43 -44.43
C GLY A 209 8.65 7.21 -45.52
N VAL A 210 7.55 7.89 -45.15
CA VAL A 210 6.81 8.78 -46.06
C VAL A 210 7.64 10.02 -46.40
N GLU A 211 8.28 10.64 -45.41
CA GLU A 211 9.10 11.83 -45.62
C GLU A 211 10.33 11.54 -46.50
N GLU A 212 10.97 10.38 -46.32
CA GLU A 212 12.08 9.94 -47.17
C GLU A 212 11.64 9.72 -48.62
N THR A 213 10.46 9.12 -48.82
CA THR A 213 9.88 8.92 -50.16
C THR A 213 9.57 10.26 -50.83
N LEU A 214 8.98 11.20 -50.10
CA LEU A 214 8.65 12.54 -50.59
C LEU A 214 9.92 13.28 -51.04
N ARG A 215 11.00 13.19 -50.24
CA ARG A 215 12.29 13.81 -50.56
C ARG A 215 12.91 13.25 -51.84
N LYS A 216 12.77 11.94 -52.08
CA LYS A 216 13.25 11.30 -53.32
C LYS A 216 12.48 11.81 -54.54
N MET A 217 11.15 11.85 -54.48
CA MET A 217 10.32 12.35 -55.57
C MET A 217 10.62 13.82 -55.91
N GLN A 218 10.87 14.65 -54.91
CA GLN A 218 11.24 16.05 -55.12
C GLN A 218 12.57 16.19 -55.89
N LYS A 219 13.55 15.35 -55.58
CA LYS A 219 14.84 15.31 -56.28
C LYS A 219 14.66 14.91 -57.75
N ASP A 220 13.90 13.85 -58.01
CA ASP A 220 13.64 13.36 -59.37
C ASP A 220 12.90 14.42 -60.20
N LEU A 221 11.97 15.16 -59.59
CA LEU A 221 11.26 16.26 -60.22
C LEU A 221 12.20 17.41 -60.63
N ASP A 222 13.16 17.76 -59.78
CA ASP A 222 14.10 18.84 -60.05
C ASP A 222 15.14 18.45 -61.11
N GLU A 223 15.49 17.17 -61.20
CA GLU A 223 16.33 16.62 -62.27
C GLU A 223 15.60 16.64 -63.62
N ALA A 224 14.34 16.18 -63.66
CA ALA A 224 13.51 16.24 -64.86
C ALA A 224 13.29 17.69 -65.36
N LYS A 225 13.15 18.66 -64.45
CA LYS A 225 13.07 20.09 -64.82
C LYS A 225 14.37 20.58 -65.47
N LYS A 226 15.54 20.19 -64.96
CA LYS A 226 16.84 20.55 -65.55
C LYS A 226 16.99 19.99 -66.95
N GLU A 227 16.62 18.73 -67.17
CA GLU A 227 16.64 18.09 -68.49
C GLU A 227 15.72 18.81 -69.48
N ARG A 228 14.48 19.12 -69.07
CA ARG A 228 13.54 19.91 -69.88
C ARG A 228 14.14 21.26 -70.28
N ASP A 229 14.78 21.96 -69.36
CA ASP A 229 15.34 23.28 -69.62
C ASP A 229 16.59 23.21 -70.52
N ALA A 230 17.38 22.14 -70.43
CA ALA A 230 18.47 21.85 -71.36
C ALA A 230 17.96 21.59 -72.77
N LEU A 231 16.92 20.76 -72.92
CA LEU A 231 16.26 20.50 -74.21
C LEU A 231 15.67 21.76 -74.83
N LYS A 232 15.02 22.63 -74.03
CA LYS A 232 14.51 23.92 -74.50
C LYS A 232 15.59 24.82 -75.08
N ARG A 233 16.82 24.79 -74.54
CA ARG A 233 17.96 25.56 -75.06
C ARG A 233 18.56 24.98 -76.34
N GLN A 234 18.33 23.69 -76.64
CA GLN A 234 18.78 23.07 -77.89
C GLN A 234 17.79 23.30 -79.03
N LEU A 235 16.53 23.61 -78.72
CA LEU A 235 15.42 23.78 -79.67
C LEU A 235 15.10 25.24 -80.00
N GLY A 236 15.74 26.20 -79.33
CA GLY A 236 15.64 27.64 -79.61
C GLY A 236 17.00 28.21 -79.95
#